data_AF-A0A378WH98-F1
#
_entry.id   AF-A0A378WH98-F1
#
_cell.length_a   1.000
_cell.length_b   1.000
_cell.length_c   1.000
_cell.angle_alpha   90.00
_cell.angle_beta   90.00
_cell.angle_gamma   90.00
#
_symmetry.space_group_name_H-M   'P 1'
#
loop_
_entity.id
_entity.type
_entity.pdbx_description
1 polymer ?
#
loop_
_entity_poly.entity_id
_entity_poly.type
_entity_poly.pdbx_seq_one_letter_code
_entity_poly.pdbx_strand_id
1 'polypeptide(L)' 'MLLTRKEVAKKLALSASKLDEIRKNDITFPQPLYLTESKKMIRWKDSDVEAWIESKRIF' A
#
# COMPACT_ATOMS: atom_id res chain seq x y z
N MET A 1 -8.33 -3.62 -9.04
CA MET A 1 -7.27 -2.91 -9.80
C MET A 1 -5.93 -3.06 -9.08
N LEU A 2 -4.79 -2.98 -9.77
CA LEU A 2 -3.45 -3.07 -9.17
C LEU A 2 -2.74 -1.72 -9.15
N LEU A 3 -2.51 -1.19 -7.96
CA LEU A 3 -1.90 0.13 -7.72
C LEU A 3 -0.38 0.05 -7.65
N THR A 4 0.31 0.99 -8.29
CA THR A 4 1.72 1.31 -8.04
C THR A 4 1.90 1.90 -6.65
N ARG A 5 3.15 1.89 -6.18
CA ARG A 5 3.56 2.67 -5.00
C ARG A 5 3.14 4.14 -5.06
N LYS A 6 3.23 4.79 -6.23
CA LYS A 6 2.84 6.20 -6.41
C LYS A 6 1.32 6.38 -6.26
N GLU A 7 0.53 5.48 -6.84
CA GLU A 7 -0.93 5.52 -6.73
C GLU A 7 -1.41 5.26 -5.31
N VAL A 8 -0.82 4.29 -4.59
CA VAL A 8 -1.12 4.04 -3.18
C VAL A 8 -0.79 5.28 -2.33
N ALA A 9 0.40 5.87 -2.53
CA ALA A 9 0.79 7.08 -1.79
C ALA A 9 -0.19 8.24 -2.06
N LYS A 10 -0.58 8.44 -3.33
CA LYS A 10 -1.57 9.45 -3.72
C LYS A 10 -2.94 9.19 -3.08
N LYS A 11 -3.41 7.93 -3.08
CA LYS A 11 -4.70 7.53 -2.49
C LYS A 11 -4.75 7.78 -0.98
N LEU A 12 -3.63 7.61 -0.31
CA LEU A 12 -3.48 7.89 1.12
C LEU A 12 -3.20 9.38 1.43
N ALA A 13 -3.06 10.23 0.41
CA ALA A 13 -2.57 11.61 0.55
C ALA A 13 -1.23 11.70 1.30
N LEU A 14 -0.33 10.73 1.07
CA LEU A 14 0.97 10.62 1.71
C LEU A 14 2.13 10.75 0.72
N SER A 15 3.31 11.09 1.24
CA SER A 15 4.56 10.96 0.47
C SER A 15 4.97 9.50 0.31
N ALA A 16 5.74 9.19 -0.74
CA ALA A 16 6.26 7.85 -0.95
C ALA A 16 7.14 7.36 0.21
N SER A 17 7.83 8.27 0.90
CA SER A 17 8.65 7.97 2.09
C SER A 17 7.77 7.57 3.27
N LYS A 18 6.65 8.29 3.51
CA LYS A 18 5.73 7.96 4.59
C LYS A 18 5.01 6.63 4.35
N LEU A 19 4.69 6.31 3.09
CA LEU A 19 4.18 4.99 2.72
C LEU A 19 5.18 3.86 3.06
N ASP A 20 6.47 4.06 2.81
CA ASP A 20 7.50 3.07 3.18
C ASP A 20 7.62 2.90 4.69
N GLU A 21 7.49 3.98 5.45
CA GLU A 21 7.48 3.96 6.91
C GLU A 21 6.27 3.16 7.43
N ILE A 22 5.07 3.42 6.92
CA ILE A 22 3.86 2.66 7.25
C ILE A 22 4.05 1.17 6.92
N ARG A 23 4.56 0.85 5.73
CA ARG A 23 4.81 -0.54 5.33
C ARG A 23 5.78 -1.27 6.26
N LYS A 24 6.73 -0.54 6.87
CA LYS A 24 7.70 -1.12 7.81
C LYS A 24 7.14 -1.25 9.23
N ASN A 25 6.33 -0.29 9.65
CA ASN A 25 5.90 -0.16 11.05
C ASN A 25 4.49 -0.70 11.32
N ASP A 26 3.63 -0.77 10.31
CA ASP A 26 2.25 -1.25 10.44
C ASP A 26 2.10 -2.62 9.79
N ILE A 27 2.07 -3.66 10.63
CA ILE A 27 1.89 -5.05 10.19
C ILE A 27 0.53 -5.31 9.54
N THR A 28 -0.47 -4.45 9.78
CA THR A 28 -1.80 -4.60 9.18
C THR A 28 -1.86 -3.96 7.80
N PHE A 29 -0.83 -3.21 7.39
CA PHE A 29 -0.77 -2.63 6.06
C PHE A 29 -0.67 -3.73 4.99
N PRO A 30 -1.46 -3.66 3.90
CA PRO A 30 -1.52 -4.71 2.90
C PRO A 30 -0.16 -4.96 2.25
N GLN A 31 0.21 -6.23 2.18
CA GLN A 31 1.46 -6.62 1.52
C GLN A 31 1.34 -6.44 0.00
N PRO A 32 2.40 -5.96 -0.66
CA PRO A 32 2.40 -5.88 -2.11
C PRO A 32 2.45 -7.26 -2.76
N LEU A 33 1.82 -7.37 -3.92
CA LEU A 33 2.06 -8.41 -4.90
C LEU A 33 3.34 -8.12 -5.68
N TYR A 34 4.19 -9.13 -5.78
CA TYR A 34 5.38 -9.10 -6.63
C TYR A 34 4.98 -9.56 -8.03
N LEU A 35 5.11 -8.68 -9.03
CA LEU A 35 4.78 -9.00 -10.42
C LEU A 35 5.95 -9.63 -11.19
N THR A 36 7.15 -9.57 -10.64
CA THR A 36 8.35 -10.17 -11.24
C THR A 36 9.01 -11.12 -10.26
N GLU A 37 9.62 -12.19 -10.77
CA GLU A 37 10.43 -13.12 -9.95
C GLU A 37 11.59 -12.40 -9.26
N SER A 38 12.13 -11.36 -9.90
CA SER A 38 13.16 -10.47 -9.35
C SER A 38 12.67 -9.55 -8.22
N LYS A 39 11.37 -9.57 -7.89
CA LYS A 39 10.72 -8.75 -6.86
C LYS A 39 10.92 -7.23 -7.02
N LYS A 40 11.36 -6.79 -8.21
CA LYS A 40 11.61 -5.37 -8.52
C LYS A 40 10.33 -4.58 -8.75
N MET A 41 9.28 -5.24 -9.24
CA MET A 41 8.00 -4.60 -9.49
C MET A 41 6.96 -5.07 -8.47
N ILE A 42 6.49 -4.12 -7.67
CA ILE A 42 5.47 -4.36 -6.65
C ILE A 42 4.19 -3.59 -6.96
N ARG A 43 3.05 -4.22 -6.66
CA ARG A 43 1.72 -3.62 -6.79
C ARG A 43 0.86 -3.96 -5.58
N TRP A 44 -0.10 -3.11 -5.27
CA TRP A 44 -1.11 -3.39 -4.26
C TRP A 44 -2.45 -3.65 -4.91
N LYS A 45 -3.26 -4.54 -4.34
CA LYS A 45 -4.66 -4.61 -4.70
C LYS A 45 -5.35 -3.37 -4.13
N ASP A 46 -6.09 -2.69 -4.98
CA ASP A 46 -6.85 -1.50 -4.61
C ASP A 46 -7.84 -1.79 -3.45
N SER A 47 -8.53 -2.93 -3.51
CA SER A 47 -9.46 -3.40 -2.47
C SER A 47 -8.80 -3.58 -1.11
N ASP A 48 -7.57 -4.10 -1.08
CA ASP A 48 -6.87 -4.36 0.18
C ASP A 48 -6.40 -3.04 0.82
N VAL A 49 -6.01 -2.07 -0.01
CA VAL A 49 -5.68 -0.71 0.43
C VAL A 49 -6.92 0.01 0.95
N GLU A 50 -8.07 -0.10 0.28
CA GLU A 50 -9.34 0.46 0.75
C GLU A 50 -9.78 -0.15 2.07
N ALA A 51 -9.79 -1.47 2.19
CA ALA A 51 -10.15 -2.16 3.42
C ALA A 51 -9.25 -1.74 4.59
N TRP A 52 -7.95 -1.55 4.33
CA TRP A 52 -7.04 -1.02 5.34
C TRP A 52 -7.38 0.42 5.74
N ILE A 53 -7.64 1.32 4.78
CA ILE A 53 -8.05 2.71 5.08
C ILE A 53 -9.32 2.72 5.93
N GLU A 54 -10.32 1.91 5.56
CA GLU A 54 -11.57 1.79 6.30
C GLU A 54 -11.34 1.27 7.72
N SER A 55 -10.47 0.26 7.89
CA SER A 55 -10.12 -0.27 9.20
C SER A 55 -9.46 0.77 10.12
N LYS A 56 -8.75 1.76 9.54
CA LYS A 56 -8.10 2.85 10.29
C LYS A 56 -9.01 4.07 10.49
N ARG A 57 -10.10 4.20 9.72
CA ARG A 57 -11.10 5.28 9.84
C ARG A 57 -12.09 5.05 10.98
N ILE A 58 -12.04 3.92 11.67
CA ILE A 58 -12.83 3.68 12.89
C ILE A 58 -12.18 4.45 14.05
N PHE A 59 -12.31 5.78 14.04
CA PHE A 59 -12.16 6.69 15.18
C PHE A 59 -12.88 8.01 14.88
#